data_AF-A0A1A8PJB1-F1
#
_entry.id   AF-A0A1A8PJB1-F1
#
_cell.length_a   1.000
_cell.length_b   1.000
_cell.length_c   1.000
_cell.angle_alpha   90.00
_cell.angle_beta   90.00
_cell.angle_gamma   90.00
#
_symmetry.space_group_name_H-M   'P 1'
#
loop_
_entity.id
_entity.type
_entity.pdbx_description
1 polymer ?
#
loop_
_entity_poly.entity_id
_entity_poly.type
_entity_poly.pdbx_seq_one_letter_code
_entity_poly.pdbx_strand_id
1 'polypeptide(L)'
;GGGGFLPPPMPAFPAPQPMPGPEQPHWNIPSISEDTAREAFVLYASSKCCYSPAPAKDCVITGMEAFNTYRYTLETFTESRSTEWSHEPYNGQPVDAFTQPPPGAWDIPSKIPTFFAEGKQQIKVPYTSSMKACHNCLGIGHKPC
;
A
#
# COMPACT_ATOMS: atom_id res chain seq x y z
N GLY A 1 26.82 2.91 10.09
CA GLY A 1 26.89 3.37 8.68
C GLY A 1 25.51 3.25 8.11
N GLY A 2 24.98 4.32 7.51
CA GLY A 2 23.56 4.47 7.18
C GLY A 2 23.02 3.36 6.28
N GLY A 3 22.01 2.65 6.79
CA GLY A 3 21.19 1.72 6.02
C GLY A 3 20.27 2.50 5.10
N GLY A 4 20.80 2.90 3.94
CA GLY A 4 20.00 3.49 2.87
C GLY A 4 19.00 2.46 2.34
N PHE A 5 17.86 2.96 1.84
CA PHE A 5 16.90 2.14 1.12
C PHE A 5 17.57 1.47 -0.08
N LEU A 6 17.47 0.14 -0.17
CA LEU A 6 18.06 -0.62 -1.26
C LEU A 6 17.02 -0.76 -2.39
N PRO A 7 17.26 -0.20 -3.59
CA PRO A 7 16.31 -0.32 -4.69
C PRO A 7 16.21 -1.79 -5.15
N PRO A 8 15.03 -2.23 -5.62
CA PRO A 8 14.89 -3.54 -6.24
C PRO A 8 15.75 -3.63 -7.51
N PRO A 9 16.17 -4.85 -7.90
CA PRO A 9 16.85 -5.05 -9.17
C PRO A 9 15.94 -4.60 -10.33
N MET A 10 16.54 -4.00 -11.35
CA MET A 10 15.81 -3.65 -12.58
C MET A 10 15.26 -4.93 -13.22
N PRO A 11 13.96 -4.95 -13.60
CA PRO A 11 13.40 -6.07 -14.34
C PRO A 11 14.20 -6.33 -15.62
N ALA A 12 14.58 -7.59 -15.85
CA ALA A 12 15.31 -8.00 -17.05
C ALA A 12 14.45 -7.87 -18.33
N PHE A 13 13.13 -7.85 -18.18
CA PHE A 13 12.17 -7.73 -19.26
C PHE A 13 11.16 -6.62 -18.96
N PRO A 14 10.65 -5.94 -20.00
CA PRO A 14 9.55 -5.00 -19.83
C PRO A 14 8.36 -5.68 -19.14
N ALA A 15 7.69 -4.95 -18.25
CA ALA A 15 6.42 -5.41 -17.72
C ALA A 15 5.44 -5.68 -18.89
N PRO A 16 4.65 -6.77 -18.84
CA PRO A 16 3.61 -7.01 -19.83
C PRO A 16 2.71 -5.78 -19.93
N GLN A 17 2.44 -5.34 -21.16
CA GLN A 17 1.48 -4.26 -21.36
C GLN A 17 0.09 -4.78 -20.93
N PRO A 18 -0.66 -4.02 -20.12
CA PRO A 18 -2.04 -4.37 -19.82
C PRO A 18 -2.82 -4.52 -21.12
N MET A 19 -3.45 -5.68 -21.33
CA MET A 19 -4.37 -5.81 -22.45
C MET A 19 -5.59 -4.93 -22.17
N PRO A 20 -6.15 -4.23 -23.20
CA PRO A 20 -7.43 -3.57 -23.06
C PRO A 20 -8.44 -4.57 -22.48
N GLY A 21 -9.12 -4.19 -21.41
CA GLY A 21 -10.20 -4.99 -20.85
C GLY A 21 -11.27 -5.23 -21.91
N PRO A 22 -12.09 -6.28 -21.77
CA PRO A 22 -13.20 -6.52 -22.68
C PRO A 22 -14.07 -5.27 -22.79
N GLU A 23 -14.37 -4.87 -24.02
CA GLU A 23 -15.34 -3.82 -24.30
C GLU A 23 -16.65 -4.21 -23.63
N GLN A 24 -17.24 -3.31 -22.82
CA GLN A 24 -18.54 -3.57 -22.22
C GLN A 24 -19.62 -3.03 -23.17
N PRO A 25 -20.29 -3.88 -23.96
CA PRO A 25 -21.18 -3.44 -25.03
C PRO A 25 -22.51 -2.90 -24.50
N HIS A 26 -22.87 -3.18 -23.24
CA HIS A 26 -24.19 -2.87 -22.70
C HIS A 26 -24.10 -2.30 -21.28
N TRP A 27 -23.97 -0.98 -21.20
CA TRP A 27 -24.08 -0.25 -19.94
C TRP A 27 -25.56 -0.08 -19.57
N ASN A 28 -26.05 -0.84 -18.59
CA ASN A 28 -27.33 -0.54 -17.96
C ASN A 28 -27.11 0.62 -16.98
N ILE A 29 -27.29 1.85 -17.46
CA ILE A 29 -27.20 3.05 -16.64
C ILE A 29 -28.51 3.17 -15.87
N PRO A 30 -28.51 3.02 -14.52
CA PRO A 30 -29.73 3.20 -13.75
C PRO A 30 -30.15 4.67 -13.86
N SER A 31 -31.32 4.92 -14.42
CA SER A 31 -31.95 6.23 -14.32
C SER A 31 -32.60 6.38 -12.95
N ILE A 32 -32.43 7.54 -12.33
CA ILE A 32 -33.20 7.91 -11.15
C ILE A 32 -34.61 8.33 -11.57
N SER A 33 -35.59 8.18 -10.69
CA SER A 33 -36.93 8.70 -10.94
C SER A 33 -36.94 10.22 -10.93
N GLU A 34 -37.94 10.83 -11.57
CA GLU A 34 -38.15 12.27 -11.54
C GLU A 34 -38.26 12.80 -10.10
N ASP A 35 -38.99 12.10 -9.23
CA ASP A 35 -39.14 12.45 -7.82
C ASP A 35 -37.79 12.48 -7.10
N THR A 36 -36.94 11.47 -7.35
CA THR A 36 -35.59 11.41 -6.75
C THR A 36 -34.72 12.57 -7.24
N ALA A 37 -34.77 12.87 -8.54
CA ALA A 37 -34.02 13.99 -9.12
C ALA A 37 -34.48 15.33 -8.53
N ARG A 38 -35.79 15.51 -8.36
CA ARG A 38 -36.41 16.69 -7.76
C ARG A 38 -36.00 16.86 -6.30
N GLU A 39 -36.12 15.82 -5.49
CA GLU A 39 -35.71 15.84 -4.07
C GLU A 39 -34.23 16.21 -3.93
N ALA A 40 -33.35 15.60 -4.74
CA ALA A 40 -31.93 15.91 -4.75
C ALA A 40 -31.66 17.38 -5.14
N PHE A 41 -32.39 17.90 -6.13
CA PHE A 41 -32.25 19.29 -6.56
C PHE A 41 -32.73 20.28 -5.49
N VAL A 42 -33.84 19.97 -4.80
CA VAL A 42 -34.36 20.75 -3.68
C VAL A 42 -33.37 20.75 -2.50
N LEU A 43 -32.78 19.60 -2.17
CA LEU A 43 -31.75 19.48 -1.14
C LEU A 43 -30.53 20.34 -1.49
N TYR A 44 -30.06 20.27 -2.75
CA TYR A 44 -28.95 21.09 -3.22
C TYR A 44 -29.26 22.59 -3.12
N ALA A 45 -30.42 23.04 -3.60
CA ALA A 45 -30.81 24.45 -3.55
C ALA A 45 -30.93 24.95 -2.10
N SER A 46 -31.51 24.14 -1.21
CA SER A 46 -31.65 24.48 0.22
C SER A 46 -30.32 24.55 0.96
N SER A 47 -29.27 23.89 0.46
CA SER A 47 -27.92 23.92 1.04
C SER A 47 -27.15 25.22 0.75
N LYS A 48 -27.64 26.07 -0.16
CA LYS A 48 -26.99 27.33 -0.54
C LYS A 48 -27.69 28.51 0.13
N CYS A 49 -26.92 29.40 0.75
CA CYS A 49 -27.42 30.55 1.55
C CYS A 49 -28.49 31.41 0.89
N CYS A 50 -28.47 31.43 -0.44
CA CYS A 50 -28.98 32.52 -1.24
C CYS A 50 -29.78 31.99 -2.44
N TYR A 51 -30.02 30.68 -2.49
CA TYR A 51 -30.89 30.06 -3.50
C TYR A 51 -32.28 29.88 -2.89
N SER A 52 -33.31 30.24 -3.66
CA SER A 52 -34.66 29.80 -3.34
C SER A 52 -34.81 28.34 -3.77
N PRO A 53 -35.36 27.45 -2.92
CA PRO A 53 -35.70 26.10 -3.33
C PRO A 53 -37.01 26.04 -4.14
N ALA A 54 -37.79 27.13 -4.20
CA ALA A 54 -39.09 27.14 -4.88
C ALA A 54 -38.99 26.74 -6.37
N PRO A 55 -38.04 27.25 -7.18
CA PRO A 55 -37.88 26.79 -8.56
C PRO A 55 -37.58 25.29 -8.68
N ALA A 56 -36.84 24.69 -7.74
CA ALA A 56 -36.55 23.26 -7.78
C ALA A 56 -37.77 22.40 -7.39
N LYS A 57 -38.68 22.93 -6.57
CA LYS A 57 -39.94 22.25 -6.19
C LYS A 57 -40.96 22.32 -7.30
N ASP A 58 -41.17 23.52 -7.84
CA ASP A 58 -42.32 23.85 -8.68
C ASP A 58 -42.03 23.75 -10.18
N CYS A 59 -40.78 23.52 -10.60
CA CYS A 59 -40.46 23.39 -12.02
C CYS A 59 -41.05 22.12 -12.64
N VAL A 60 -41.37 22.23 -13.92
CA VAL A 60 -41.68 21.07 -14.77
C VAL A 60 -40.38 20.55 -15.35
N ILE A 61 -40.07 19.28 -15.09
CA ILE A 61 -38.90 18.62 -15.70
C ILE A 61 -39.30 18.21 -17.12
N THR A 62 -38.66 18.82 -18.12
CA THR A 62 -38.99 18.62 -19.55
C THR A 62 -38.16 17.51 -20.19
N GLY A 63 -37.09 17.06 -19.53
CA GLY A 63 -36.22 15.99 -20.00
C GLY A 63 -35.28 15.52 -18.90
N MET A 64 -34.98 14.23 -18.90
CA MET A 64 -34.02 13.60 -17.99
C MET A 64 -33.03 12.77 -18.81
N GLU A 65 -31.76 13.17 -18.78
CA GLU A 65 -30.66 12.44 -19.41
C GLU A 65 -29.69 11.97 -18.34
N ALA A 66 -29.44 10.66 -18.31
CA ALA A 66 -28.46 10.09 -17.41
C ALA A 66 -27.07 10.16 -18.07
N PHE A 67 -26.13 10.84 -17.40
CA PHE A 67 -24.73 10.89 -17.82
C PHE A 67 -23.87 9.98 -16.96
N ASN A 68 -22.91 9.30 -17.60
CA ASN A 68 -21.90 8.52 -16.90
C ASN A 68 -20.79 9.44 -16.39
N THR A 69 -20.43 9.31 -15.12
CA THR A 69 -19.18 9.84 -14.57
C THR A 69 -18.32 8.67 -14.11
N TYR A 70 -17.07 8.63 -14.58
CA TYR A 70 -16.11 7.65 -14.10
C TYR A 70 -15.41 8.23 -12.87
N ARG A 71 -15.56 7.55 -11.73
CA ARG A 71 -14.77 7.83 -10.54
C ARG A 71 -13.83 6.65 -10.32
N TYR A 72 -12.56 6.86 -10.58
CA TYR A 72 -11.51 5.89 -10.26
C TYR A 72 -10.74 6.36 -9.03
N THR A 73 -10.32 5.40 -8.20
CA THR A 73 -9.37 5.63 -7.12
C THR A 73 -8.11 4.86 -7.48
N LEU A 74 -6.97 5.55 -7.55
CA LEU A 74 -5.67 4.94 -7.70
C LEU A 74 -5.09 4.72 -6.32
N GLU A 75 -5.04 3.46 -5.90
CA GLU A 75 -4.30 3.05 -4.71
C GLU A 75 -2.96 2.47 -5.15
N THR A 76 -1.88 2.95 -4.57
CA THR A 76 -0.53 2.43 -4.79
C THR A 76 0.01 1.90 -3.47
N PHE A 77 0.75 0.81 -3.54
CA PHE A 77 1.52 0.30 -2.42
C PHE A 77 2.97 0.15 -2.85
N THR A 78 3.89 0.35 -1.92
CA THR A 78 5.33 0.26 -2.16
C THR A 78 5.97 -0.65 -1.12
N GLU A 79 7.00 -1.37 -1.54
CA GLU A 79 7.86 -2.13 -0.63
C GLU A 79 9.22 -1.44 -0.56
N SER A 80 9.77 -1.33 0.65
CA SER A 80 11.10 -0.82 0.89
C SER A 80 11.87 -1.79 1.78
N ARG A 81 13.13 -2.07 1.43
CA ARG A 81 14.02 -2.93 2.22
C ARG A 81 15.24 -2.16 2.68
N SER A 82 15.60 -2.36 3.94
CA SER A 82 16.81 -1.83 4.56
C SER A 82 17.47 -2.90 5.44
N THR A 83 18.77 -2.77 5.63
CA THR A 83 19.55 -3.69 6.46
C THR A 83 20.17 -2.94 7.62
N GLU A 84 20.06 -3.50 8.81
CA GLU A 84 20.69 -2.98 10.02
C GLU A 84 21.32 -4.12 10.84
N TRP A 85 22.30 -3.77 11.67
CA TRP A 85 22.90 -4.71 12.60
C TRP A 85 22.01 -4.85 13.83
N SER A 86 21.58 -6.08 14.12
CA SER A 86 20.93 -6.44 15.38
C SER A 86 21.89 -7.25 16.26
N HIS A 87 21.79 -7.07 17.58
CA HIS A 87 22.61 -7.75 18.57
C HIS A 87 21.69 -8.48 19.56
N GLU A 88 22.00 -9.75 19.82
CA GLU A 88 21.28 -10.58 20.80
C GLU A 88 22.27 -11.39 21.64
N PRO A 89 21.93 -11.75 22.88
CA PRO A 89 22.77 -12.61 23.70
C PRO A 89 23.00 -13.97 23.06
N TYR A 90 24.24 -14.45 23.12
CA TYR A 90 24.58 -15.76 22.58
C TYR A 90 24.10 -16.88 23.52
N ASN A 91 23.12 -17.65 23.07
CA ASN A 91 22.50 -18.74 23.84
C ASN A 91 22.88 -20.13 23.32
N GLY A 92 24.07 -20.28 22.70
CA GLY A 92 24.50 -21.56 22.11
C GLY A 92 23.94 -21.82 20.70
N GLN A 93 23.35 -20.81 20.07
CA GLN A 93 22.80 -20.90 18.73
C GLN A 93 23.92 -21.15 17.70
N PRO A 94 23.64 -21.77 16.54
CA PRO A 94 24.65 -21.87 15.48
C PRO A 94 25.00 -20.49 14.91
N VAL A 95 26.28 -20.25 14.66
CA VAL A 95 26.78 -19.06 13.97
C VAL A 95 27.07 -19.42 12.54
N ASP A 96 26.32 -18.83 11.63
CA ASP A 96 26.29 -19.18 10.21
C ASP A 96 27.19 -18.29 9.33
N ALA A 97 27.94 -17.34 9.91
CA ALA A 97 28.85 -16.50 9.13
C ALA A 97 29.82 -17.32 8.30
N PHE A 98 30.04 -16.83 7.07
CA PHE A 98 30.99 -17.39 6.10
C PHE A 98 30.68 -18.82 5.63
N THR A 99 29.55 -19.41 6.02
CA THR A 99 29.11 -20.69 5.44
C THR A 99 28.85 -20.54 3.94
N GLN A 100 28.32 -19.39 3.53
CA GLN A 100 28.02 -19.01 2.14
C GLN A 100 28.08 -17.47 1.99
N PRO A 101 28.17 -16.93 0.76
CA PRO A 101 27.97 -15.51 0.52
C PRO A 101 26.59 -15.06 1.02
N PRO A 102 26.49 -13.96 1.80
CA PRO A 102 25.19 -13.40 2.20
C PRO A 102 24.34 -13.00 0.99
N PRO A 103 23.03 -13.31 0.99
CA PRO A 103 22.13 -12.89 -0.08
C PRO A 103 21.92 -11.37 -0.08
N GLY A 104 21.58 -10.80 -1.23
CA GLY A 104 21.10 -9.43 -1.30
C GLY A 104 19.75 -9.27 -0.61
N ALA A 105 19.41 -8.04 -0.19
CA ALA A 105 18.16 -7.78 0.54
C ALA A 105 16.90 -8.20 -0.23
N TRP A 106 16.92 -8.15 -1.56
CA TRP A 106 15.83 -8.57 -2.44
C TRP A 106 15.80 -10.08 -2.75
N ASP A 107 16.91 -10.79 -2.50
CA ASP A 107 17.00 -12.25 -2.66
C ASP A 107 16.42 -13.00 -1.44
N ILE A 108 16.21 -12.29 -0.33
CA ILE A 108 15.61 -12.84 0.89
C ILE A 108 14.09 -12.94 0.70
N PRO A 109 13.47 -14.11 0.85
CA PRO A 109 12.03 -14.25 0.72
C PRO A 109 11.32 -13.52 1.86
N SER A 110 10.43 -12.59 1.52
CA SER A 110 9.48 -11.97 2.46
C SER A 110 8.11 -12.65 2.35
N LYS A 111 7.30 -12.56 3.40
CA LYS A 111 5.90 -13.01 3.31
C LYS A 111 5.13 -11.99 2.49
N ILE A 112 4.28 -12.46 1.57
CA ILE A 112 3.40 -11.60 0.77
C ILE A 112 2.50 -10.81 1.75
N PRO A 113 2.55 -9.46 1.74
CA PRO A 113 1.71 -8.66 2.62
C PRO A 113 0.26 -8.64 2.12
N THR A 114 -0.66 -8.25 3.01
CA THR A 114 -2.01 -7.88 2.59
C THR A 114 -1.92 -6.63 1.71
N PHE A 115 -2.45 -6.70 0.49
CA PHE A 115 -2.42 -5.56 -0.43
C PHE A 115 -3.17 -4.36 0.16
N PHE A 116 -2.61 -3.16 -0.05
CA PHE A 116 -3.13 -1.87 0.43
C PHE A 116 -3.26 -1.75 1.96
N ALA A 117 -2.53 -2.58 2.72
CA ALA A 117 -2.39 -2.46 4.16
C ALA A 117 -0.94 -2.19 4.54
N GLU A 118 -0.72 -1.37 5.58
CA GLU A 118 0.62 -1.15 6.13
C GLU A 118 1.15 -2.42 6.81
N GLY A 119 2.42 -2.72 6.58
CA GLY A 119 3.08 -3.88 7.17
C GLY A 119 4.58 -3.69 7.29
N LYS A 120 5.17 -4.29 8.33
CA LYS A 120 6.62 -4.34 8.54
C LYS A 120 7.04 -5.77 8.88
N GLN A 121 8.13 -6.24 8.28
CA GLN A 121 8.73 -7.54 8.57
C GLN A 121 10.19 -7.34 8.96
N GLN A 122 10.64 -8.07 9.97
CA GLN A 122 12.06 -8.17 10.33
C GLN A 122 12.52 -9.58 10.01
N ILE A 123 13.53 -9.68 9.14
CA ILE A 123 14.04 -10.96 8.66
C ILE A 123 15.54 -10.96 8.91
N LYS A 124 16.03 -12.00 9.58
CA LYS A 124 17.47 -12.20 9.77
C LYS A 124 18.12 -12.45 8.42
N VAL A 125 19.15 -11.68 8.09
CA VAL A 125 19.96 -11.92 6.89
C VAL A 125 20.76 -13.22 7.10
N PRO A 126 20.60 -14.24 6.23
CA PRO A 126 21.36 -15.47 6.34
C PRO A 126 22.86 -15.25 6.19
N TYR A 127 23.66 -16.07 6.88
CA TYR A 127 25.13 -16.10 6.77
C TYR A 127 25.85 -14.82 7.22
N THR A 128 25.18 -13.98 8.01
CA THR A 128 25.77 -12.74 8.57
C THR A 128 25.89 -12.75 10.08
N SER A 129 25.56 -13.86 10.77
CA SER A 129 25.67 -13.92 12.23
C SER A 129 27.14 -13.90 12.65
N SER A 130 27.53 -13.07 13.62
CA SER A 130 28.86 -13.14 14.21
C SER A 130 28.79 -13.06 15.73
N MET A 131 29.70 -13.73 16.41
CA MET A 131 29.89 -13.57 17.85
C MET A 131 30.95 -12.51 18.11
N LYS A 132 30.64 -11.57 19.00
CA LYS A 132 31.56 -10.55 19.49
C LYS A 132 31.44 -10.47 21.00
N ALA A 133 32.48 -9.99 21.67
CA ALA A 133 32.40 -9.65 23.08
C ALA A 133 31.26 -8.64 23.29
N CYS A 134 30.48 -8.82 24.35
CA CYS A 134 29.36 -7.94 24.66
C CYS A 134 29.86 -6.51 24.85
N HIS A 135 29.22 -5.54 24.19
CA HIS A 135 29.59 -4.12 24.27
C HIS A 135 29.50 -3.56 25.70
N ASN A 136 28.62 -4.13 26.53
CA ASN A 136 28.37 -3.65 27.90
C ASN A 136 29.31 -4.27 28.94
N CYS A 137 29.56 -5.59 28.89
CA CYS A 137 30.42 -6.27 29.87
C CYS A 137 31.85 -6.51 29.35
N LEU A 138 32.11 -6.18 28.07
CA LEU A 138 33.38 -6.39 27.37
C LEU A 138 33.84 -7.86 27.35
N GLY A 139 32.92 -8.81 27.51
CA GLY A 139 33.23 -10.24 27.64
C GLY A 139 33.74 -10.67 29.02
N ILE A 140 33.71 -9.78 30.01
CA ILE A 140 34.27 -10.01 31.35
C ILE A 140 33.24 -10.66 32.30
N GLY A 141 31.95 -10.65 31.95
CA GLY A 141 30.92 -11.32 32.75
C GLY A 141 30.54 -10.60 34.05
N HIS A 142 30.93 -9.34 34.24
CA HIS A 142 30.55 -8.55 35.43
C HIS A 142 29.02 -8.32 35.54
N LYS A 143 28.28 -8.51 34.46
CA LYS A 143 26.81 -8.42 34.40
C LYS A 143 26.30 -9.49 33.42
N PRO A 144 25.13 -10.11 33.66
CA PRO A 144 24.50 -10.98 32.67
C PRO A 144 24.27 -10.22 31.36
N CYS A 145 24.52 -10.90 30.24
CA CYS A 145 24.41 -10.34 28.89
C CYS A 145 23.05 -10.65 28.28
#